data_AF-Q7U6Z8-F1
#
_entry.id   AF-Q7U6Z8-F1
#
_cell.length_a   1.000
_cell.length_b   1.000
_cell.length_c   1.000
_cell.angle_alpha   90.00
_cell.angle_beta   90.00
_cell.angle_gamma   90.00
#
_symmetry.space_group_name_H-M   'P 1'
#
loop_
_entity.id
_entity.type
_entity.pdbx_description
1 polymer ?
#
loop_
_entity_poly.entity_id
_entity_poly.type
_entity_poly.pdbx_seq_one_letter_code
_entity_poly.pdbx_strand_id
1 'polypeptide(L)'
;MLRTRQGGAARYLRAPISMPDSIRQLFKTSAAAPMLCLSQGHLQRLKDSQGGPLIEGEHWFSGPTPKSPIRWEVAAIQELLSRRGQLRRQAEQLIKELV
;
A
#
# COMPACT_ATOMS: atom_id res chain seq x y z
N MET A 1 -61.98 -21.81 5.56
CA MET A 1 -61.57 -21.02 6.75
C MET A 1 -60.15 -21.41 7.12
N LEU A 2 -59.34 -20.43 7.60
CA LEU A 2 -57.96 -20.50 8.13
C LEU A 2 -56.85 -20.46 7.04
N ARG A 3 -56.40 -19.27 6.59
CA ARG A 3 -55.41 -18.33 7.17
C ARG A 3 -53.96 -18.85 7.24
N THR A 4 -53.16 -18.35 6.29
CA THR A 4 -51.78 -17.81 6.41
C THR A 4 -50.73 -18.56 7.23
N ARG A 5 -49.59 -18.86 6.60
CA ARG A 5 -48.29 -18.23 6.95
C ARG A 5 -47.44 -18.01 5.69
N GLN A 6 -47.28 -16.74 5.30
CA GLN A 6 -46.17 -16.33 4.45
C GLN A 6 -44.86 -16.57 5.22
N GLY A 7 -44.03 -17.47 4.72
CA GLY A 7 -42.62 -17.54 5.09
C GLY A 7 -41.86 -16.50 4.27
N GLY A 8 -41.71 -15.30 4.84
CA GLY A 8 -40.73 -14.33 4.34
C GLY A 8 -39.32 -14.85 4.62
N ALA A 9 -38.50 -14.98 3.57
CA ALA A 9 -37.07 -15.19 3.71
C ALA A 9 -36.35 -14.37 2.64
N ALA A 10 -35.87 -13.21 3.09
CA ALA A 10 -34.75 -12.43 2.58
C ALA A 10 -34.52 -12.40 1.06
N ARG A 11 -35.18 -11.44 0.39
CA ARG A 11 -34.64 -10.88 -0.86
C ARG A 11 -33.31 -10.20 -0.51
N TYR A 12 -32.19 -10.80 -0.89
CA TYR A 12 -30.90 -10.11 -0.89
C TYR A 12 -30.90 -9.08 -2.02
N LEU A 13 -31.64 -7.98 -1.85
CA LEU A 13 -31.39 -6.74 -2.56
C LEU A 13 -30.23 -6.05 -1.84
N ARG A 14 -29.00 -6.52 -2.08
CA ARG A 14 -27.82 -5.72 -1.79
C ARG A 14 -27.55 -4.85 -3.00
N ALA A 15 -27.54 -3.54 -2.75
CA ALA A 15 -27.21 -2.44 -3.64
C ALA A 15 -26.06 -2.75 -4.62
N PRO A 16 -25.94 -2.03 -5.76
CA PRO A 16 -24.75 -2.14 -6.59
C PRO A 16 -23.53 -1.98 -5.69
N ILE A 17 -22.72 -3.03 -5.61
CA ILE A 17 -21.46 -3.00 -4.89
C ILE A 17 -20.67 -1.91 -5.58
N SER A 18 -20.60 -0.73 -4.94
CA SER A 18 -19.69 0.33 -5.34
C SER A 18 -18.34 -0.34 -5.44
N MET A 19 -17.83 -0.46 -6.67
CA MET A 19 -16.54 -1.09 -6.95
C MET A 19 -15.56 -0.45 -5.97
N PRO A 20 -14.91 -1.23 -5.09
CA PRO A 20 -14.00 -0.63 -4.13
C PRO A 20 -12.90 0.07 -4.91
N ASP A 21 -12.45 1.22 -4.40
CA ASP A 21 -11.13 1.79 -4.65
C ASP A 21 -10.15 0.71 -5.15
N SER A 22 -9.55 0.95 -6.33
CA SER A 22 -8.57 0.09 -6.99
C SER A 22 -7.85 -0.85 -6.02
N ILE A 23 -8.05 -2.15 -6.18
CA ILE A 23 -7.53 -3.17 -5.26
C ILE A 23 -6.03 -2.95 -5.03
N ARG A 24 -5.65 -2.52 -3.82
CA ARG A 24 -4.24 -2.31 -3.47
C ARG A 24 -3.52 -3.66 -3.52
N GLN A 25 -2.55 -3.77 -4.43
CA GLN A 25 -1.80 -5.01 -4.58
C GLN A 25 -0.65 -5.06 -3.58
N LEU A 26 -0.84 -5.88 -2.54
CA LEU A 26 0.08 -6.02 -1.43
C LEU A 26 0.97 -7.25 -1.57
N PHE A 27 2.29 -7.03 -1.59
CA PHE A 27 3.30 -8.06 -1.79
C PHE A 27 4.09 -8.36 -0.53
N LYS A 28 4.60 -9.59 -0.39
CA LYS A 28 5.55 -9.94 0.67
C LYS A 28 6.92 -9.31 0.39
N THR A 29 7.73 -9.07 1.43
CA THR A 29 9.08 -8.49 1.32
C THR A 29 9.95 -9.16 0.25
N SER A 30 9.91 -10.50 0.16
CA SER A 30 10.71 -11.27 -0.81
C SER A 30 10.33 -11.00 -2.26
N ALA A 31 9.06 -10.67 -2.53
CA ALA A 31 8.57 -10.32 -3.87
C ALA A 31 8.68 -8.81 -4.13
N ALA A 32 8.38 -7.98 -3.14
CA ALA A 32 8.40 -6.52 -3.28
C ALA A 32 9.81 -5.96 -3.53
N ALA A 33 10.81 -6.48 -2.81
CA ALA A 33 12.19 -6.02 -2.93
C ALA A 33 12.75 -6.10 -4.37
N PRO A 34 12.70 -7.25 -5.08
CA PRO A 34 13.17 -7.31 -6.47
C PRO A 34 12.34 -6.45 -7.43
N MET A 35 11.02 -6.31 -7.21
CA MET A 35 10.18 -5.42 -8.04
C MET A 35 10.58 -3.94 -7.93
N LEU A 36 11.06 -3.53 -6.75
CA LEU A 36 11.58 -2.19 -6.50
C LEU A 36 13.07 -2.04 -6.82
N CYS A 37 13.73 -3.11 -7.32
CA CYS A 37 15.17 -3.17 -7.50
C CYS A 37 15.98 -2.86 -6.23
N LEU A 38 15.46 -3.23 -5.06
CA LEU A 38 16.10 -3.02 -3.75
C LEU A 38 16.45 -4.35 -3.08
N SER A 39 17.43 -4.33 -2.17
CA SER A 39 17.64 -5.47 -1.26
C SER A 39 16.56 -5.48 -0.18
N GLN A 40 16.21 -6.66 0.35
CA GLN A 40 15.21 -6.77 1.42
C GLN A 40 15.61 -5.98 2.67
N GLY A 41 16.90 -5.95 3.01
CA GLY A 41 17.42 -5.17 4.13
C GLY A 41 17.31 -3.66 3.88
N HIS A 42 17.58 -3.20 2.65
CA HIS A 42 17.39 -1.80 2.28
C HIS A 42 15.91 -1.41 2.36
N LEU A 43 15.00 -2.24 1.84
CA LEU A 43 13.56 -1.99 1.90
C LEU A 43 13.05 -1.86 3.35
N GLN A 44 13.55 -2.68 4.27
CA GLN A 44 13.20 -2.57 5.69
C GLN A 44 13.72 -1.29 6.36
N ARG A 45 14.89 -0.79 5.95
CA ARG A 45 15.44 0.49 6.46
C ARG A 45 14.67 1.70 5.97
N LEU A 46 13.94 1.57 4.85
CA LEU A 46 13.11 2.65 4.32
C LEU A 46 11.80 2.84 5.11
N LYS A 47 11.46 1.95 6.06
CA LYS A 47 10.30 2.15 6.93
C LYS A 47 10.47 3.39 7.80
N ASP A 48 9.38 4.10 8.02
CA ASP A 48 9.21 5.15 9.03
C ASP A 48 9.71 4.76 10.42
N SER A 49 9.45 3.53 10.86
CA SER A 49 9.98 2.98 12.13
C SER A 49 11.50 2.90 12.22
N GLN A 50 12.22 3.08 11.11
CA GLN A 50 13.68 3.15 11.03
C GLN A 50 14.17 4.55 10.63
N GLY A 51 13.29 5.56 10.62
CA GLY A 51 13.57 6.92 10.15
C GLY A 51 13.53 7.06 8.62
N GLY A 52 13.03 6.05 7.91
CA GLY A 52 12.86 6.07 6.47
C GLY A 52 11.57 6.76 6.02
N PRO A 53 11.39 6.93 4.70
CA PRO A 53 10.27 7.69 4.15
C PRO A 53 8.97 6.90 3.96
N LEU A 54 8.96 5.58 4.17
CA LEU A 54 7.80 4.72 3.94
C LEU A 54 6.91 4.65 5.17
N ILE A 55 5.71 5.21 5.05
CA ILE A 55 4.72 5.32 6.14
C ILE A 55 3.91 4.02 6.29
N GLU A 56 3.72 3.56 7.53
CA GLU A 56 2.82 2.44 7.86
C GLU A 56 1.35 2.78 7.52
N GLY A 57 0.65 1.86 6.85
CA GLY A 57 -0.75 2.06 6.40
C GLY A 57 -0.89 2.68 5.01
N GLU A 58 0.20 3.23 4.47
CA GLU A 58 0.27 3.72 3.09
C GLU A 58 1.17 2.82 2.25
N HIS A 59 2.44 2.72 2.61
CA HIS A 59 3.46 2.05 1.81
C HIS A 59 3.70 0.61 2.26
N TRP A 60 3.55 0.37 3.56
CA TRP A 60 3.72 -0.94 4.15
C TRP A 60 2.69 -1.18 5.25
N PHE A 61 2.33 -2.44 5.47
CA PHE A 61 1.28 -2.85 6.39
C PHE A 61 1.82 -3.96 7.28
N SER A 62 1.75 -3.75 8.60
CA SER A 62 1.97 -4.80 9.57
C SER A 62 0.83 -5.83 9.50
N GLY A 63 1.19 -7.09 9.74
CA GLY A 63 0.17 -8.11 9.93
C GLY A 63 -0.38 -8.08 11.36
N PRO A 64 -1.43 -8.87 11.65
CA PRO A 64 -2.15 -8.84 12.93
C PRO A 64 -1.31 -9.26 14.14
N THR A 65 -0.15 -9.89 13.91
CA THR A 65 0.77 -10.29 14.99
C THR A 65 2.21 -9.87 14.66
N PRO A 66 3.10 -9.73 15.66
CA PRO A 66 4.50 -9.37 15.42
C PRO A 66 5.28 -10.34 14.53
N LYS A 67 4.83 -11.61 14.45
CA LYS A 67 5.42 -12.64 13.58
C LYS A 67 4.81 -12.66 12.17
N SER A 68 3.75 -11.90 11.95
CA SER A 68 3.08 -11.86 10.65
C SER A 68 3.97 -11.19 9.60
N PRO A 69 3.94 -11.68 8.35
CA PRO A 69 4.75 -11.10 7.28
C PRO A 69 4.27 -9.68 6.97
N ILE A 70 5.22 -8.75 6.85
CA ILE A 70 4.97 -7.39 6.37
C ILE A 70 4.52 -7.45 4.92
N ARG A 71 3.52 -6.64 4.61
CA ARG A 71 2.97 -6.45 3.27
C ARG A 71 3.39 -5.08 2.75
N TRP A 72 3.77 -5.01 1.48
CA TRP A 72 4.29 -3.80 0.85
C TRP A 72 3.43 -3.44 -0.35
N GLU A 73 3.09 -2.17 -0.48
CA GLU A 73 2.43 -1.66 -1.67
C GLU A 73 3.49 -1.13 -2.65
N VAL A 74 3.83 -1.95 -3.64
CA VAL A 74 4.94 -1.66 -4.56
C VAL A 74 4.67 -0.38 -5.38
N ALA A 75 3.43 -0.16 -5.81
CA ALA A 75 3.05 1.00 -6.61
C ALA A 75 3.28 2.32 -5.85
N ALA A 76 2.70 2.47 -4.65
CA ALA A 76 2.93 3.65 -3.80
C ALA A 76 4.42 3.88 -3.49
N ILE A 77 5.17 2.82 -3.19
CA ILE A 77 6.61 2.94 -2.92
C ILE A 77 7.36 3.45 -4.15
N GLN A 78 7.04 2.93 -5.34
CA GLN A 78 7.68 3.33 -6.58
C GLN A 78 7.41 4.81 -6.88
N GLU A 79 6.17 5.27 -6.74
CA GLU A 79 5.80 6.67 -6.92
C GLU A 79 6.57 7.59 -5.96
N LEU A 80 6.62 7.24 -4.68
CA LEU A 80 7.34 8.01 -3.67
C LEU A 80 8.83 8.11 -4.00
N LEU A 81 9.48 7.00 -4.35
CA LEU A 81 10.90 6.97 -4.67
C LEU A 81 11.20 7.78 -5.94
N SER A 82 10.35 7.67 -6.97
CA SER A 82 10.47 8.46 -8.20
C SER A 82 10.35 9.96 -7.91
N ARG A 83 9.36 10.38 -7.12
CA ARG A 83 9.17 11.78 -6.72
C ARG A 83 10.38 12.33 -5.94
N ARG A 84 10.90 11.54 -4.99
CA ARG A 84 12.11 11.92 -4.23
C ARG A 84 13.33 12.05 -5.14
N GLY A 85 13.49 11.15 -6.10
CA GLY A 85 14.57 11.21 -7.08
C GLY A 85 14.47 12.43 -8.02
N GLN A 86 13.27 12.89 -8.34
CA GLN A 86 13.07 14.15 -9.08
C GLN A 86 13.46 15.37 -8.24
N LEU A 87 12.95 15.47 -7.01
CA LEU A 87 13.25 16.56 -6.09
C LEU A 87 14.75 16.69 -5.82
N ARG A 88 15.45 15.56 -5.64
CA ARG A 88 16.90 15.55 -5.44
C ARG A 88 17.64 16.11 -6.65
N ARG A 89 17.28 15.69 -7.87
CA ARG A 89 17.89 16.20 -9.11
C ARG A 89 17.64 17.69 -9.31
N GLN A 90 16.43 18.17 -8.99
CA GLN A 90 16.10 19.59 -9.02
C GLN A 90 16.93 20.40 -8.02
N ALA A 91 17.07 19.89 -6.79
CA ALA A 91 17.90 20.53 -5.78
C ALA A 91 19.38 20.61 -6.21
N GLU A 92 19.92 19.52 -6.78
CA GLU A 92 21.29 19.48 -7.32
C GLU A 92 21.49 20.50 -8.46
N GLN A 93 20.50 20.71 -9.32
CA GLN A 93 20.54 21.74 -10.37
C GLN A 93 20.56 23.16 -9.80
N LEU A 94 19.67 23.46 -8.84
CA LEU A 94 19.61 24.78 -8.21
C LEU A 94 20.90 25.12 -7.45
N ILE A 95 21.50 24.15 -6.75
CA ILE A 95 22.79 24.34 -6.07
C ILE A 95 23.88 24.68 -7.10
N LYS A 96 23.87 24.04 -8.27
CA LYS A 96 24.83 24.32 -9.34
C LYS A 96 24.65 25.71 -9.96
N GLU A 97 23.43 26.26 -9.98
CA GLU A 97 23.17 27.61 -10.48
C GLU A 97 23.55 28.71 -9.48
N LEU A 98 23.65 28.38 -8.18
CA LEU A 98 23.99 29.31 -7.11
C LEU A 98 25.49 29.40 -6.78
N VAL A 99 26.30 28.44 -7.24
CA VAL A 99 27.75 28.34 -7.02
C VAL A 99 28.49 28.75 -8.29
#